data_AF-A0A3D1K4B1-F1
#
_entry.id   AF-A0A3D1K4B1-F1
#
_cell.length_a   1.000
_cell.length_b   1.000
_cell.length_c   1.000
_cell.angle_alpha   90.00
_cell.angle_beta   90.00
_cell.angle_gamma   90.00
#
_symmetry.space_group_name_H-M   'P 1'
#
loop_
_entity.id
_entity.type
_entity.pdbx_description
1 polymer ?
#
loop_
_entity_poly.entity_id
_entity_poly.type
_entity_poly.pdbx_seq_one_letter_code
_entity_poly.pdbx_strand_id
1 'polypeptide(L)' 'MNITLSADKGLIVKSRRYARKNNTTLNSLVRSYLSKITGSASSSSTADEFESLASTKAGRSPSGYKFDRDEIHER' A
#
# COMPACT_ATOMS: atom_id res chain seq x y z
N MET A 1 9.12 -12.48 -16.97
CA MET A 1 10.33 -13.20 -16.53
C MET A 1 9.99 -14.13 -15.38
N ASN A 2 10.70 -15.26 -15.25
CA ASN A 2 10.52 -16.21 -14.14
C ASN A 2 11.66 -16.04 -13.14
N ILE A 3 11.33 -16.08 -11.85
CA ILE A 3 12.32 -16.03 -10.76
C ILE A 3 12.21 -17.30 -9.91
N THR A 4 13.36 -17.78 -9.42
CA THR A 4 13.41 -18.85 -8.42
C THR A 4 13.57 -18.20 -7.05
N LEU A 5 12.62 -18.44 -6.14
CA LEU A 5 12.64 -17.90 -4.78
C LEU A 5 12.81 -19.04 -3.77
N SER A 6 13.88 -18.98 -2.99
CA SER A 6 14.07 -19.85 -1.83
C SER A 6 13.38 -19.24 -0.61
N ALA A 7 12.54 -20.01 0.06
CA ALA A 7 11.80 -19.57 1.24
C ALA A 7 11.48 -20.75 2.15
N ASP A 8 11.18 -20.46 3.41
CA ASP A 8 10.73 -21.48 4.37
C ASP A 8 9.50 -22.25 3.85
N LYS A 9 9.49 -23.57 4.03
CA LYS A 9 8.41 -24.44 3.57
C LYS A 9 7.09 -24.11 4.26
N GLY A 10 7.13 -23.82 5.56
CA GLY A 10 5.95 -23.44 6.35
C GLY A 10 5.34 -22.12 5.85
N LEU A 11 6.19 -21.14 5.53
CA LEU A 11 5.79 -19.88 4.92
C LEU A 11 5.08 -20.11 3.59
N ILE A 12 5.65 -20.91 2.68
CA ILE A 12 5.04 -21.20 1.37
C ILE A 12 3.65 -21.83 1.52
N VAL A 13 3.47 -22.76 2.45
CA VAL A 13 2.17 -23.40 2.72
C VAL A 13 1.16 -22.38 3.24
N LYS A 14 1.54 -21.57 4.24
CA LYS A 14 0.68 -20.53 4.81
C LYS A 14 0.25 -19.51 3.75
N SER A 15 1.20 -19.03 2.94
CA SER A 15 0.94 -18.06 1.89
C SER A 15 0.03 -18.62 0.79
N ARG A 16 0.20 -19.89 0.39
CA ARG A 16 -0.72 -20.54 -0.57
C ARG A 16 -2.13 -20.68 -0.02
N ARG A 17 -2.29 -21.03 1.26
CA ARG A 17 -3.60 -21.11 1.91
C ARG A 17 -4.27 -19.73 1.96
N TYR A 18 -3.52 -18.69 2.33
CA TYR A 18 -4.01 -17.32 2.29
C TYR A 18 -4.44 -16.91 0.87
N ALA A 19 -3.60 -17.18 -0.14
CA ALA A 19 -3.91 -16.84 -1.53
C ALA A 19 -5.22 -17.49 -2.00
N ARG A 20 -5.42 -18.78 -1.71
CA ARG A 20 -6.67 -19.50 -2.03
C ARG A 20 -7.89 -18.88 -1.36
N LYS A 21 -7.79 -18.52 -0.07
CA LYS A 21 -8.89 -17.85 0.66
C LYS A 21 -9.28 -16.51 0.02
N ASN A 22 -8.34 -15.84 -0.64
CA ASN A 22 -8.53 -14.55 -1.30
C ASN A 22 -8.64 -14.68 -2.83
N ASN A 23 -9.01 -15.86 -3.36
CA ASN A 23 -9.18 -16.11 -4.80
C ASN A 23 -7.98 -15.66 -5.67
N THR A 24 -6.77 -15.82 -5.16
CA THR A 24 -5.52 -15.44 -5.84
C THR A 24 -4.45 -16.53 -5.74
N THR A 25 -3.27 -16.29 -6.31
CA THR A 25 -2.15 -17.23 -6.30
C THR A 25 -0.95 -16.66 -5.56
N LEU A 26 -0.06 -17.52 -5.06
CA LEU A 26 1.20 -17.09 -4.45
C LEU A 26 2.02 -16.22 -5.41
N ASN A 27 2.09 -16.60 -6.69
CA ASN A 27 2.80 -15.82 -7.69
C ASN A 27 2.14 -14.44 -7.92
N SER A 28 0.81 -14.36 -7.90
CA SER A 28 0.10 -13.08 -7.97
C SER A 28 0.43 -12.19 -6.77
N LEU A 29 0.43 -12.74 -5.55
CA LEU A 29 0.81 -12.00 -4.34
C LEU A 29 2.25 -11.48 -4.41
N VAL A 30 3.19 -12.31 -4.87
CA VAL A 30 4.59 -11.89 -5.06
C VAL A 30 4.68 -10.76 -6.07
N ARG A 31 4.00 -10.87 -7.23
CA ARG A 31 3.97 -9.80 -8.23
C ARG A 31 3.38 -8.51 -7.68
N SER A 32 2.23 -8.57 -7.01
CA SER A 32 1.59 -7.39 -6.42
C SER A 32 2.48 -6.72 -5.38
N TYR A 33 3.16 -7.52 -4.55
CA TYR A 33 4.12 -6.98 -3.57
C TYR A 33 5.29 -6.29 -4.25
N LEU A 34 5.89 -6.93 -5.27
CA LEU A 34 6.98 -6.35 -6.05
C LEU A 34 6.53 -5.05 -6.73
N SER A 35 5.37 -5.03 -7.38
CA SER A 35 4.79 -3.82 -7.98
C SER A 35 4.58 -2.70 -6.96
N LYS A 36 4.12 -3.04 -5.75
CA LYS A 36 3.92 -2.06 -4.67
C LYS A 36 5.25 -1.43 -4.23
N ILE A 37 6.30 -2.23 -4.05
CA ILE A 37 7.61 -1.71 -3.59
C ILE A 37 8.38 -0.99 -4.69
N THR A 38 8.18 -1.33 -5.96
CA THR A 38 8.82 -0.65 -7.09
C THR A 38 8.08 0.62 -7.52
N GLY A 39 7.06 1.05 -6.77
CA GLY A 39 6.27 2.23 -7.13
C GLY A 39 5.48 2.04 -8.42
N SER A 40 5.26 0.80 -8.86
CA SER A 40 4.41 0.45 -10.00
C SER A 40 2.96 0.24 -9.56
N ALA A 41 2.61 0.65 -8.35
CA ALA A 41 1.23 0.93 -7.99
C ALA A 41 0.77 2.00 -8.98
N SER A 42 -0.14 1.62 -9.89
CA SER A 42 -0.53 2.45 -11.01
C SER A 42 -0.94 3.84 -10.51
N SER A 43 -0.76 4.87 -11.33
CA SER A 43 -1.29 6.21 -11.04
C SER A 43 -2.74 6.18 -10.55
N SER A 44 -3.52 5.19 -10.98
CA SER A 44 -4.86 4.89 -10.47
C SER A 44 -4.91 4.56 -8.98
N SER A 45 -4.01 3.74 -8.42
CA SER A 45 -4.08 3.40 -6.98
C SER A 45 -3.78 4.59 -6.09
N THR A 46 -2.92 5.51 -6.55
CA THR A 46 -2.67 6.76 -5.83
C THR A 46 -3.86 7.70 -5.92
N ALA A 47 -4.55 7.74 -7.07
CA ALA A 47 -5.78 8.50 -7.23
C ALA A 47 -6.92 7.92 -6.35
N ASP A 48 -7.07 6.60 -6.30
CA ASP A 48 -8.06 5.91 -5.46
C ASP A 48 -7.80 6.15 -3.97
N GLU A 49 -6.54 6.14 -3.55
CA GLU A 49 -6.14 6.47 -2.16
C GLU A 49 -6.42 7.94 -1.84
N PHE A 50 -6.09 8.85 -2.77
CA PHE A 50 -6.41 10.27 -2.63
C PHE A 50 -7.92 10.49 -2.50
N GLU A 51 -8.74 9.88 -3.36
CA GLU A 51 -10.20 9.97 -3.29
C GLU A 51 -10.74 9.43 -1.97
N SER A 52 -10.25 8.28 -1.51
CA SER A 52 -10.62 7.70 -0.22
C SER A 52 -10.29 8.63 0.94
N LEU A 53 -9.09 9.22 0.94
CA LEU A 53 -8.67 10.16 1.99
C LEU A 53 -9.49 11.45 1.95
N ALA A 54 -9.67 12.04 0.77
CA ALA A 54 -10.43 13.29 0.60
C ALA A 54 -11.91 13.13 0.99
N SER A 55 -12.51 11.96 0.72
CA SER A 55 -13.91 11.69 1.05
C SER A 55 -14.14 11.27 2.50
N THR A 56 -13.17 10.61 3.15
CA THR A 56 -13.37 10.04 4.50
C THR A 56 -12.68 10.83 5.62
N LYS A 57 -11.70 11.68 5.30
CA LYS A 57 -10.94 12.46 6.29
C LYS A 57 -11.33 13.93 6.19
N ALA A 58 -12.23 14.36 7.07
CA ALA A 58 -12.45 15.78 7.30
C ALA A 58 -11.21 16.41 7.96
N GLY A 59 -10.85 17.62 7.53
CA GLY A 59 -9.83 18.42 8.20
C GLY A 59 -10.19 18.66 9.66
N ARG A 60 -9.22 18.51 10.56
CA ARG A 60 -9.40 18.73 12.01
C ARG A 60 -8.75 20.03 12.50
N SER A 61 -8.40 20.92 11.58
CA SER A 61 -7.78 22.18 11.92
C SER A 61 -8.73 23.04 12.76
N PRO A 62 -8.24 23.72 13.81
CA PRO A 62 -9.04 24.66 14.58
C PRO A 62 -9.65 25.75 13.69
N SER A 63 -10.75 26.35 14.16
CA SER A 63 -11.30 27.53 13.50
C SER A 63 -10.25 28.64 13.42
N GLY A 64 -10.10 29.25 12.24
CA GLY A 64 -9.09 30.29 11.99
C GLY A 64 -7.67 29.77 11.81
N TYR A 65 -7.47 28.44 11.71
CA TYR A 65 -6.15 27.89 11.41
C TYR A 65 -5.60 28.46 10.10
N LYS A 66 -4.39 29.02 10.19
CA LYS A 66 -3.61 29.49 9.06
C LYS A 66 -2.36 28.64 9.00
N PHE A 67 -2.12 28.02 7.85
CA PHE A 67 -0.89 27.28 7.63
C PHE A 67 0.30 28.24 7.68
N ASP A 68 1.23 27.96 8.59
CA ASP A 68 2.55 28.58 8.65
C ASP A 68 3.60 27.51 8.35
N ARG A 69 4.42 27.77 7.34
CA ARG A 69 5.48 26.85 6.91
C ARG A 69 6.61 26.81 7.92
N ASP A 70 6.91 27.92 8.57
CA ASP A 70 8.07 28.06 9.44
C ASP A 70 7.82 27.35 10.78
N GLU A 71 6.58 27.38 11.29
CA GLU A 71 6.14 26.60 12.47
C GLU A 71 6.38 25.08 12.32
N ILE A 72 6.33 24.55 11.09
CA ILE A 72 6.50 23.11 10.82
C ILE A 72 7.97 22.68 10.91
N HIS A 73 8.89 23.61 10.73
CA HIS A 73 10.32 23.36 10.71
C HIS A 73 11.05 23.84 11.97
N GLU A 74 10.35 24.47 12.92
CA GLU A 74 10.88 24.73 14.26
C GLU A 74 11.03 23.40 15.03
N ARG A 75 12.28 22.98 15.17
CA ARG A 75 12.73 21.84 15.98
C ARG A 75 13.90 22.25 16.83
#